data_AF-A0A966QP53-F1
#
_entry.id   AF-A0A966QP53-F1
#
_cell.length_a   1.000
_cell.length_b   1.000
_cell.length_c   1.000
_cell.angle_alpha   90.00
_cell.angle_beta   90.00
_cell.angle_gamma   90.00
#
_symmetry.space_group_name_H-M   'P 1'
#
loop_
_entity.id
_entity.type
_entity.pdbx_description
1 polymer ?
#
loop_
_entity_poly.entity_id
_entity_poly.type
_entity_poly.pdbx_seq_one_letter_code
_entity_poly.pdbx_strand_id
1 'polypeptide(L)'
;MSVWDLQHELQSGDLLVVNDTRVLRARLEARRASGGAVELLVLEPWQPAAGEAPAASGVEAAPGRWLCLAKPAKRLKPGDVITINADGQSPLPLTVLGSDGETGGRIVQFPPGCADAATLEPLLLRYGAIPLPPYIHEHDASDNERYQTRYAQRPGSVAAPTAGLHLSDELLAAIRAHGVEIATTTLHVGLGTFRPVETEDLSQLQLHSEWVEVSPQLVQAVEACRARGGRVIAVGTTSVRSLEAVAQLHGGAMAPHTGPVNLVIQPGYRFQVVQGLLTNFHLPKSSLLLLVSALIGRQRLLDLYAEAIAREYRFFSYGDAMWIAPAAVLAQARPMR
;
A
#
# COMPACT_ATOMS: atom_id res chain seq x y z
N MET A 1 -21.37 -17.20 2.60
CA MET A 1 -19.97 -17.49 2.20
C MET A 1 -19.07 -16.75 3.15
N SER A 2 -18.11 -17.46 3.74
CA SER A 2 -17.03 -16.92 4.56
C SER A 2 -15.77 -16.80 3.72
N VAL A 3 -14.73 -16.11 4.21
CA VAL A 3 -13.43 -16.06 3.49
C VAL A 3 -12.79 -17.46 3.37
N TRP A 4 -13.08 -18.36 4.31
CA TRP A 4 -12.63 -19.76 4.24
C TRP A 4 -13.07 -20.47 2.97
N ASP A 5 -14.24 -20.10 2.43
CA ASP A 5 -14.80 -20.72 1.22
C ASP A 5 -14.04 -20.32 -0.06
N LEU A 6 -13.14 -19.32 0.01
CA LEU A 6 -12.30 -18.90 -1.13
C LEU A 6 -11.53 -20.06 -1.73
N GLN A 7 -11.09 -21.03 -0.92
CA GLN A 7 -10.37 -22.21 -1.40
C GLN A 7 -11.18 -23.03 -2.43
N HIS A 8 -12.52 -22.96 -2.38
CA HIS A 8 -13.42 -23.66 -3.29
C HIS A 8 -13.76 -22.84 -4.55
N GLU A 9 -13.53 -21.52 -4.52
CA GLU A 9 -13.74 -20.60 -5.65
C GLU A 9 -12.52 -20.57 -6.59
N LEU A 10 -11.35 -20.95 -6.07
CA LEU A 10 -10.11 -21.10 -6.81
C LEU A 10 -10.05 -22.45 -7.52
N GLN A 11 -9.28 -22.53 -8.60
CA GLN A 11 -9.08 -23.73 -9.39
C GLN A 11 -7.63 -24.19 -9.29
N SER A 12 -7.40 -25.50 -9.31
CA SER A 12 -6.05 -26.04 -9.47
C SER A 12 -5.38 -25.43 -10.70
N GLY A 13 -4.14 -24.94 -10.53
CA GLY A 13 -3.39 -24.22 -11.55
C GLY A 13 -3.55 -22.69 -11.53
N ASP A 14 -4.47 -22.14 -10.73
CA ASP A 14 -4.51 -20.69 -10.49
C ASP A 14 -3.24 -20.19 -9.79
N LEU A 15 -3.01 -18.89 -9.92
CA LEU A 15 -1.97 -18.15 -9.21
C LEU A 15 -2.60 -17.07 -8.34
N LEU A 16 -2.41 -17.16 -7.03
CA LEU A 16 -2.77 -16.13 -6.08
C LEU A 16 -1.58 -15.20 -5.83
N VAL A 17 -1.71 -13.92 -6.19
CA VAL A 17 -0.66 -12.91 -5.99
C VAL A 17 -1.00 -12.04 -4.79
N VAL A 18 -0.08 -11.99 -3.83
CA VAL A 18 -0.24 -11.26 -2.56
C VAL A 18 0.83 -10.18 -2.39
N ASN A 19 0.52 -9.09 -1.69
CA ASN A 19 1.50 -8.04 -1.37
C ASN A 19 2.23 -8.37 -0.07
N ASP A 20 3.53 -8.67 -0.12
CA ASP A 20 4.34 -9.08 1.03
C ASP A 20 4.95 -7.91 1.84
N THR A 21 4.47 -6.68 1.60
CA THR A 21 4.96 -5.53 2.34
C THR A 21 4.67 -5.65 3.85
N ARG A 22 5.67 -5.31 4.65
CA ARG A 22 5.59 -5.19 6.10
C ARG A 22 5.38 -3.72 6.48
N VAL A 23 4.43 -3.49 7.37
CA VAL A 23 4.07 -2.19 7.91
C VAL A 23 5.17 -1.74 8.87
N LEU A 24 5.71 -0.55 8.62
CA LEU A 24 6.67 0.09 9.51
C LEU A 24 5.96 0.70 10.71
N ARG A 25 6.64 0.72 11.87
CA ARG A 25 6.26 1.52 13.04
C ARG A 25 6.56 3.01 12.79
N ALA A 26 5.95 3.55 11.74
CA ALA A 26 6.33 4.83 11.15
C ALA A 26 5.75 6.06 11.86
N ARG A 27 4.89 5.88 12.88
CA ARG A 27 4.35 6.98 13.67
C ARG A 27 5.31 7.31 14.81
N LEU A 28 5.88 8.51 14.81
CA LEU A 28 6.81 8.98 15.83
C LEU A 28 6.20 10.14 16.62
N GLU A 29 6.35 10.09 17.94
CA GLU A 29 6.05 11.22 18.82
C GLU A 29 7.31 12.07 19.02
N ALA A 30 7.20 13.35 18.72
CA ALA A 30 8.28 14.31 18.79
C ALA A 30 7.90 15.56 19.58
N ARG A 31 8.90 16.29 20.05
CA ARG A 31 8.75 17.60 20.68
C ARG A 31 9.68 18.62 20.04
N ARG A 32 9.18 19.83 19.82
CA ARG A 32 10.01 20.98 19.41
C ARG A 32 10.84 21.45 20.59
N ALA A 33 11.91 22.19 20.34
CA ALA A 33 12.68 22.89 21.39
C ALA A 33 11.81 23.80 22.28
N SER A 34 10.71 24.34 21.74
CA SER A 34 9.71 25.12 22.50
C SER A 34 8.79 24.28 23.41
N GLY A 35 8.95 22.96 23.46
CA GLY A 35 8.11 22.02 24.22
C GLY A 35 6.84 21.56 23.51
N GLY A 36 6.46 22.19 22.40
CA GLY A 36 5.27 21.85 21.63
C GLY A 36 5.34 20.44 21.02
N ALA A 37 4.26 19.67 21.19
CA ALA A 37 4.13 18.33 20.64
C ALA A 37 4.01 18.33 19.11
N VAL A 38 4.63 17.33 18.48
CA VAL A 38 4.66 17.07 17.04
C VAL A 38 4.51 15.58 16.84
N GLU A 39 3.63 15.17 15.95
CA GLU A 39 3.59 13.80 15.45
C GLU A 39 4.18 13.77 14.04
N LEU A 40 5.00 12.76 13.77
CA LEU A 40 5.48 12.45 12.43
C LEU A 40 4.93 11.11 11.97
N LEU A 41 4.50 11.02 10.72
CA LEU A 41 4.31 9.77 10.01
C LEU A 41 5.37 9.70 8.91
N VAL A 42 6.35 8.81 9.08
CA VAL A 42 7.47 8.62 8.15
C VAL A 42 7.00 7.83 6.94
N LEU A 43 7.17 8.35 5.72
CA LEU A 43 6.60 7.75 4.51
C LEU A 43 7.66 7.00 3.70
N GLU A 44 8.57 7.75 3.08
CA GLU A 44 9.54 7.20 2.12
C GLU A 44 10.84 8.00 2.14
N PRO A 45 11.96 7.39 1.68
CA PRO A 45 13.19 8.13 1.46
C PRO A 45 12.93 9.27 0.47
N TRP A 46 13.30 10.48 0.87
CA TRP A 46 13.13 11.66 0.03
C TRP A 46 14.34 11.83 -0.88
N GLN A 47 14.08 11.94 -2.17
CA GLN A 47 15.07 12.33 -3.18
C GLN A 47 14.62 13.62 -3.86
N PRO A 48 15.53 14.58 -4.10
CA PRO A 48 15.20 15.76 -4.89
C PRO A 48 14.83 15.33 -6.31
N ALA A 49 13.86 16.01 -6.92
CA ALA A 49 13.56 15.82 -8.34
C ALA A 49 14.79 16.18 -9.18
N ALA A 50 14.94 15.54 -10.35
CA ALA A 50 16.05 15.79 -11.25
C ALA A 50 16.11 17.28 -11.64
N GLY A 51 17.17 17.98 -11.20
CA GLY A 51 17.38 19.40 -11.48
C GLY A 51 16.91 20.38 -10.39
N GLU A 52 16.34 19.91 -9.28
CA GLU A 52 16.02 20.77 -8.14
C GLU A 52 17.22 20.95 -7.21
N ALA A 53 17.41 22.18 -6.72
CA ALA A 53 18.38 22.46 -5.67
C ALA A 53 17.99 21.72 -4.38
N PRO A 54 18.94 21.21 -3.57
CA PRO A 54 18.64 20.60 -2.28
C PRO A 54 17.74 21.53 -1.46
N ALA A 55 16.72 20.96 -0.81
CA ALA A 55 15.76 21.69 0.03
C ALA A 55 16.48 22.77 0.85
N ALA A 56 16.01 24.01 0.71
CA ALA A 56 16.63 25.25 1.20
C ALA A 56 16.99 25.19 2.70
N SER A 57 18.14 24.60 2.98
CA SER A 57 18.84 24.61 4.25
C SER A 57 20.30 24.47 3.86
N GLY A 58 21.19 25.29 4.41
CA GLY A 58 22.64 25.23 4.15
C GLY A 58 23.31 23.97 4.71
N VAL A 59 22.63 22.83 4.67
CA VAL A 59 23.03 21.52 5.19
C VAL A 59 23.37 20.63 4.00
N GLU A 60 24.57 20.06 4.00
CA GLU A 60 25.05 19.17 2.93
C GLU A 60 24.11 17.99 2.66
N ALA A 61 24.16 17.50 1.42
CA ALA A 61 23.47 16.30 0.94
C ALA A 61 23.94 15.03 1.68
N ALA A 62 23.37 14.76 2.85
CA ALA A 62 23.56 13.51 3.58
C ALA A 62 22.45 12.49 3.26
N PRO A 63 22.75 11.18 3.24
CA PRO A 63 21.73 10.13 3.25
C PRO A 63 20.85 10.23 4.50
N GLY A 64 19.70 9.53 4.49
CA GLY A 64 18.76 9.54 5.61
C GLY A 64 17.77 10.70 5.62
N ARG A 65 17.40 11.19 4.44
CA ARG A 65 16.35 12.20 4.27
C ARG A 65 15.03 11.48 4.03
N TRP A 66 14.03 11.81 4.81
CA TRP A 66 12.73 11.15 4.74
C TRP A 66 11.60 12.15 4.57
N LEU A 67 10.67 11.82 3.68
CA LEU A 67 9.41 12.51 3.58
C LEU A 67 8.52 12.06 4.74
N CYS A 68 8.03 13.02 5.51
CA CYS A 68 7.15 12.78 6.65
C CYS A 68 5.88 13.64 6.54
N LEU A 69 4.72 13.08 6.87
CA LEU A 69 3.60 13.91 7.29
C LEU A 69 3.80 14.36 8.72
N ALA A 70 3.48 15.62 9.01
CA ALA A 70 3.65 16.18 10.35
C ALA A 70 2.37 16.81 10.88
N LYS A 71 2.09 16.63 12.17
CA LYS A 71 0.98 17.27 12.86
C LYS A 71 1.48 17.96 14.13
N PRO A 72 1.46 19.31 14.20
CA PRO A 72 1.07 20.29 13.17
C PRO A 72 2.21 20.68 12.21
N ALA A 73 2.12 20.34 10.92
CA ALA A 73 3.15 20.65 9.91
C ALA A 73 3.51 22.14 9.80
N LYS A 74 2.52 23.04 9.84
CA LYS A 74 2.73 24.50 9.67
C LYS A 74 3.66 25.13 10.72
N ARG A 75 3.91 24.44 11.84
CA ARG A 75 4.80 24.91 12.93
C ARG A 75 6.24 24.43 12.80
N LEU A 76 6.54 23.58 11.81
CA LEU A 76 7.88 23.07 11.53
C LEU A 76 8.48 23.84 10.36
N LYS A 77 9.55 24.58 10.66
CA LYS A 77 10.32 25.38 9.69
C LYS A 77 11.66 24.70 9.37
N PRO A 78 12.25 24.97 8.18
CA PRO A 78 13.62 24.55 7.90
C PRO A 78 14.58 24.98 9.02
N GLY A 79 15.44 24.07 9.46
CA GLY A 79 16.38 24.26 10.57
C GLY A 79 15.83 23.97 11.96
N ASP A 80 14.51 23.76 12.12
CA ASP A 80 13.95 23.37 13.42
C ASP A 80 14.50 22.00 13.84
N VAL A 81 14.90 21.89 15.11
CA VAL A 81 15.23 20.61 15.75
C VAL A 81 13.99 20.11 16.49
N ILE A 82 13.63 18.86 16.21
CA ILE A 82 12.59 18.12 16.90
C ILE A 82 13.20 16.89 17.55
N THR A 83 12.76 16.53 18.74
CA THR A 83 13.29 15.38 19.49
C THR A 83 12.23 14.30 19.54
N ILE A 84 12.51 13.13 18.97
CA ILE A 84 11.66 11.94 19.13
C ILE A 84 11.96 11.29 20.49
N ASN A 85 10.90 10.82 21.16
CA ASN A 85 10.99 10.21 22.47
C ASN A 85 10.26 8.87 22.47
N ALA A 86 10.78 7.91 23.22
CA ALA A 86 10.11 6.64 23.49
C ALA A 86 10.57 6.11 24.84
N ASP A 87 9.71 5.33 25.50
CA ASP A 87 9.97 4.80 26.83
C ASP A 87 11.25 3.95 26.85
N GLY A 88 12.13 4.24 27.82
CA GLY A 88 13.41 3.55 27.95
C GLY A 88 14.44 3.86 26.86
N GLN A 89 14.18 4.82 25.96
CA GLN A 89 15.12 5.27 24.94
C GLN A 89 15.67 6.66 25.26
N SER A 90 16.93 6.89 24.90
CA SER A 90 17.51 8.24 24.94
C SER A 90 16.79 9.14 23.92
N PRO A 91 16.47 10.40 24.26
CA PRO A 91 15.86 11.32 23.30
C PRO A 91 16.75 11.49 22.06
N LEU A 92 16.16 11.39 20.86
CA LEU A 92 16.90 11.49 19.60
C LEU A 92 16.50 12.77 18.84
N PRO A 93 17.42 13.73 18.65
CA PRO A 93 17.14 14.92 17.84
C PRO A 93 17.16 14.59 16.34
N LEU A 94 16.20 15.15 15.61
CA LEU A 94 16.07 15.15 14.16
C LEU A 94 15.96 16.60 13.66
N THR A 95 16.44 16.87 12.45
CA THR A 95 16.42 18.21 11.85
C THR A 95 15.38 18.27 10.74
N VAL A 96 14.52 19.28 10.77
CA VAL A 96 13.61 19.59 9.65
C VAL A 96 14.42 20.31 8.56
N LEU A 97 14.58 19.69 7.40
CA LEU A 97 15.31 20.26 6.27
C LEU A 97 14.45 21.19 5.44
N GLY A 98 13.15 20.92 5.36
CA GLY A 98 12.22 21.75 4.61
C GLY A 98 10.85 21.14 4.44
N SER A 99 10.12 21.65 3.45
CA SER A 99 8.83 21.14 3.03
C SER A 99 8.92 20.60 1.62
N ASP A 100 8.24 19.50 1.37
CA ASP A 100 8.05 18.98 0.02
C ASP A 100 6.93 19.76 -0.69
N GLY A 101 7.21 20.24 -1.90
CA GLY A 101 6.31 21.15 -2.63
C GLY A 101 5.07 20.46 -3.18
N GLU A 102 5.18 19.20 -3.56
CA GLU A 102 4.08 18.41 -4.15
C GLU A 102 3.13 17.90 -3.07
N THR A 103 3.70 17.38 -1.98
CA THR A 103 2.93 16.73 -0.93
C THR A 103 2.62 17.65 0.25
N GLY A 104 3.31 18.77 0.40
CA GLY A 104 3.22 19.62 1.59
C GLY A 104 3.79 18.95 2.86
N GLY A 105 4.42 17.76 2.72
CA GLY A 105 5.10 17.04 3.79
C GLY A 105 6.33 17.79 4.32
N ARG A 106 7.02 17.21 5.29
CA ARG A 106 8.29 17.70 5.82
C ARG A 106 9.40 16.75 5.45
N ILE A 107 10.50 17.32 4.98
CA ILE A 107 11.73 16.60 4.75
C ILE A 107 12.48 16.61 6.08
N VAL A 108 12.67 15.45 6.68
CA VAL A 108 13.30 15.29 7.99
C VAL A 108 14.60 14.50 7.83
N GLN A 109 15.67 15.00 8.45
CA GLN A 109 16.96 14.34 8.51
C GLN A 109 16.98 13.35 9.67
N PHE A 110 17.05 12.07 9.31
CA PHE A 110 17.34 10.94 10.20
C PHE A 110 18.85 10.69 10.26
N PRO A 111 19.34 9.83 11.18
CA PRO A 111 20.73 9.42 11.17
C PRO A 111 21.18 8.94 9.77
N PRO A 112 22.40 9.28 9.31
CA PRO A 112 22.85 8.99 7.93
C PRO A 112 22.75 7.52 7.52
N GLY A 113 22.84 6.59 8.48
CA GLY A 113 22.68 5.16 8.23
C GLY A 113 21.26 4.73 7.88
N CYS A 114 20.23 5.57 8.10
CA CYS A 114 18.84 5.26 7.81
C CYS A 114 18.45 5.67 6.37
N ALA A 115 19.13 5.13 5.37
CA ALA A 115 18.99 5.56 3.97
C ALA A 115 17.74 5.01 3.26
N ASP A 116 17.20 3.88 3.74
CA ASP A 116 16.05 3.17 3.17
C ASP A 116 15.19 2.53 4.26
N ALA A 117 14.06 1.93 3.89
CA ALA A 117 13.12 1.34 4.84
C ALA A 117 13.75 0.28 5.74
N ALA A 118 14.62 -0.58 5.18
CA ALA A 118 15.27 -1.66 5.92
C ALA A 118 16.26 -1.12 6.97
N THR A 119 17.01 -0.08 6.63
CA THR A 119 17.99 0.55 7.53
C THR A 119 17.37 1.52 8.53
N LEU A 120 16.20 2.10 8.21
CA LEU A 120 15.41 2.92 9.14
C LEU A 120 14.63 2.06 10.15
N GLU A 121 14.18 0.87 9.76
CA GLU A 121 13.29 0.03 10.58
C GLU A 121 13.80 -0.23 12.02
N PRO A 122 15.09 -0.53 12.30
CA PRO A 122 15.57 -0.70 13.66
C PRO A 122 15.42 0.55 14.56
N LEU A 123 15.39 1.74 13.96
CA LEU A 123 15.07 2.98 14.68
C LEU A 123 13.57 3.06 14.95
N LEU A 124 12.73 2.81 13.93
CA LEU A 124 11.28 2.84 14.09
C LEU A 124 10.77 1.80 15.09
N LEU A 125 11.39 0.63 15.16
CA LEU A 125 11.04 -0.40 16.16
C LEU A 125 11.22 0.10 17.60
N ARG A 126 12.20 0.98 17.84
CA ARG A 126 12.53 1.54 19.15
C ARG A 126 11.72 2.80 19.49
N TYR A 127 11.49 3.65 18.50
CA TYR A 127 10.92 4.99 18.73
C TYR A 127 9.48 5.17 18.24
N GLY A 128 9.00 4.25 17.40
CA GLY A 128 7.74 4.41 16.69
C GLY A 128 6.65 3.46 17.13
N ALA A 129 5.46 3.80 16.68
CA ALA A 129 4.24 3.01 16.82
C ALA A 129 3.68 2.67 15.43
N ILE A 130 2.83 1.63 15.37
CA ILE A 130 2.11 1.31 14.15
C ILE A 130 1.17 2.47 13.79
N PRO A 131 1.21 2.96 12.55
CA PRO A 131 0.28 3.96 12.05
C PRO A 131 -1.07 3.30 11.70
N LEU A 132 -1.93 3.14 12.70
CA LEU A 132 -3.29 2.66 12.45
C LEU A 132 -4.11 3.74 11.70
N PRO A 133 -4.99 3.33 10.76
CA PRO A 133 -5.93 4.24 10.14
C PRO A 133 -6.75 5.05 11.15
N PRO A 134 -7.11 6.32 10.84
CA PRO A 134 -7.70 7.25 11.81
C PRO A 134 -9.08 6.85 12.35
N TYR A 135 -9.78 5.93 11.68
CA TYR A 135 -11.05 5.36 12.13
C TYR A 135 -10.88 4.20 13.14
N ILE A 136 -9.66 3.74 13.39
CA ILE A 136 -9.36 2.78 14.45
C ILE A 136 -8.96 3.58 15.70
N HIS A 137 -9.87 3.62 16.66
CA HIS A 137 -9.71 4.42 17.88
C HIS A 137 -9.05 3.64 19.01
N GLU A 138 -9.32 2.34 19.09
CA GLU A 138 -8.75 1.45 20.10
C GLU A 138 -7.42 0.89 19.60
N HIS A 139 -6.37 1.09 20.40
CA HIS A 139 -5.04 0.56 20.15
C HIS A 139 -4.75 -0.51 21.19
N ASP A 140 -4.31 -1.68 20.76
CA ASP A 140 -3.89 -2.80 21.59
C ASP A 140 -2.44 -3.19 21.25
N ALA A 141 -1.73 -3.77 22.22
CA ALA A 141 -0.39 -4.31 22.03
C ALA A 141 -0.35 -5.34 20.88
N SER A 142 -1.45 -6.07 20.68
CA SER A 142 -1.59 -7.06 19.60
C SER A 142 -1.70 -6.44 18.20
N ASP A 143 -1.92 -5.13 18.05
CA ASP A 143 -1.99 -4.48 16.73
C ASP A 143 -0.68 -4.60 15.95
N ASN A 144 0.45 -4.72 16.68
CA ASN A 144 1.75 -5.03 16.09
C ASN A 144 1.75 -6.31 15.25
N GLU A 145 0.96 -7.29 15.67
CA GLU A 145 0.86 -8.60 15.01
C GLU A 145 -0.35 -8.65 14.08
N ARG A 146 -1.48 -8.05 14.50
CA ARG A 146 -2.76 -8.11 13.77
C ARG A 146 -2.83 -7.20 12.56
N TYR A 147 -2.11 -6.07 12.56
CA TYR A 147 -2.03 -5.17 11.42
C TYR A 147 -0.93 -5.58 10.44
N GLN A 148 -0.73 -6.89 10.29
CA GLN A 148 0.24 -7.49 9.40
C GLN A 148 -0.28 -8.77 8.77
N THR A 149 -0.03 -8.96 7.47
CA THR A 149 -0.33 -10.21 6.79
C THR A 149 0.63 -11.32 7.22
N ARG A 150 0.18 -12.58 7.16
CA ARG A 150 0.99 -13.76 7.53
C ARG A 150 2.24 -13.95 6.67
N TYR A 151 2.21 -13.43 5.46
CA TYR A 151 3.29 -13.52 4.47
C TYR A 151 4.11 -12.23 4.36
N ALA A 152 4.04 -11.34 5.34
CA ALA A 152 4.78 -10.09 5.33
C ALA A 152 6.27 -10.27 5.57
N GLN A 153 7.09 -9.77 4.64
CA GLN A 153 8.54 -9.94 4.67
C GLN A 153 9.30 -8.65 4.40
N ARG A 154 8.76 -7.76 3.55
CA ARG A 154 9.51 -6.63 2.99
C ARG A 154 9.12 -5.31 3.66
N PRO A 155 9.94 -4.78 4.60
CA PRO A 155 9.61 -3.53 5.30
C PRO A 155 9.55 -2.35 4.34
N GLY A 156 8.52 -1.51 4.46
CA GLY A 156 8.49 -0.25 3.71
C GLY A 156 7.13 0.43 3.59
N SER A 157 6.03 -0.24 3.94
CA SER A 157 4.70 0.38 3.85
C SER A 157 4.31 1.06 5.16
N VAL A 158 3.53 2.14 5.08
CA VAL A 158 2.88 2.76 6.25
C VAL A 158 1.45 2.27 6.45
N ALA A 159 0.95 1.37 5.60
CA ALA A 159 -0.35 0.74 5.75
C ALA A 159 -0.30 -0.74 5.38
N ALA A 160 -1.12 -1.56 6.05
CA ALA A 160 -1.23 -2.97 5.72
C ALA A 160 -2.02 -3.17 4.41
N PRO A 161 -1.67 -4.17 3.59
CA PRO A 161 -2.53 -4.66 2.50
C PRO A 161 -3.71 -5.43 3.10
N THR A 162 -4.72 -4.70 3.59
CA THR A 162 -5.72 -5.21 4.54
C THR A 162 -6.61 -6.36 4.03
N ALA A 163 -6.75 -6.53 2.72
CA ALA A 163 -7.45 -7.70 2.15
C ALA A 163 -6.72 -9.02 2.47
N GLY A 164 -5.40 -8.95 2.61
CA GLY A 164 -4.56 -10.07 2.98
C GLY A 164 -4.68 -10.50 4.44
N LEU A 165 -5.22 -9.64 5.32
CA LEU A 165 -5.39 -9.96 6.74
C LEU A 165 -6.42 -11.08 6.96
N HIS A 166 -7.27 -11.33 5.96
CA HIS A 166 -8.25 -12.42 5.99
C HIS A 166 -7.64 -13.81 5.73
N LEU A 167 -6.39 -13.87 5.25
CA LEU A 167 -5.74 -15.13 4.90
C LEU A 167 -4.93 -15.65 6.10
N SER A 168 -5.51 -16.58 6.85
CA SER A 168 -4.81 -17.31 7.92
C SER A 168 -3.81 -18.31 7.35
N ASP A 169 -2.90 -18.80 8.20
CA ASP A 169 -1.92 -19.82 7.80
C ASP A 169 -2.62 -21.11 7.34
N GLU A 170 -3.73 -21.49 7.99
CA GLU A 170 -4.54 -22.65 7.63
C GLU A 170 -5.22 -22.46 6.27
N LEU A 171 -5.76 -21.27 5.99
CA LEU A 171 -6.38 -20.99 4.70
C LEU A 171 -5.33 -20.97 3.57
N LEU A 172 -4.16 -20.38 3.81
CA LEU A 172 -3.06 -20.40 2.85
C LEU A 172 -2.57 -21.83 2.58
N ALA A 173 -2.52 -22.68 3.60
CA ALA A 173 -2.17 -24.09 3.44
C ALA A 173 -3.25 -24.84 2.64
N ALA A 174 -4.53 -24.60 2.92
CA ALA A 174 -5.64 -25.19 2.19
C ALA A 174 -5.66 -24.80 0.70
N ILE A 175 -5.43 -23.52 0.40
CA ILE A 175 -5.31 -23.00 -0.97
C ILE A 175 -4.18 -23.71 -1.72
N ARG A 176 -3.00 -23.86 -1.10
CA ARG A 176 -1.88 -24.61 -1.70
C ARG A 176 -2.20 -26.08 -1.92
N ALA A 177 -2.87 -26.73 -0.97
CA ALA A 177 -3.30 -28.12 -1.09
C ALA A 177 -4.32 -28.34 -2.22
N HIS A 178 -5.06 -27.29 -2.61
CA HIS A 178 -5.96 -27.29 -3.76
C HIS A 178 -5.25 -27.09 -5.11
N GLY A 179 -3.91 -27.06 -5.14
CA GLY A 179 -3.12 -26.91 -6.36
C GLY A 179 -3.02 -25.46 -6.86
N VAL A 180 -3.29 -24.48 -6.00
CA VAL A 180 -3.11 -23.05 -6.31
C VAL A 180 -1.72 -22.62 -5.88
N GLU A 181 -0.99 -21.97 -6.79
CA GLU A 181 0.31 -21.38 -6.47
C GLU A 181 0.12 -20.02 -5.79
N ILE A 182 1.03 -19.66 -4.88
CA ILE A 182 1.04 -18.35 -4.22
C ILE A 182 2.36 -17.67 -4.54
N ALA A 183 2.30 -16.47 -5.13
CA ALA A 183 3.46 -15.62 -5.40
C ALA A 183 3.31 -14.26 -4.73
N THR A 184 4.44 -13.61 -4.47
CA THR A 184 4.47 -12.29 -3.82
C THR A 184 4.90 -11.20 -4.78
N THR A 185 4.32 -10.02 -4.60
CA THR A 185 4.83 -8.74 -5.09
C THR A 185 5.06 -7.84 -3.88
N THR A 186 5.93 -6.85 -3.99
CA THR A 186 6.05 -5.81 -2.97
C THR A 186 5.51 -4.50 -3.53
N LEU A 187 4.56 -3.88 -2.83
CA LEU A 187 4.17 -2.49 -3.07
C LEU A 187 4.13 -1.76 -1.73
N HIS A 188 4.89 -0.67 -1.63
CA HIS A 188 4.87 0.20 -0.46
C HIS A 188 3.76 1.21 -0.61
N VAL A 189 2.80 1.16 0.32
CA VAL A 189 1.66 2.09 0.31
C VAL A 189 2.17 3.45 0.77
N GLY A 190 2.21 4.40 -0.16
CA GLY A 190 2.65 5.78 0.11
C GLY A 190 1.52 6.73 0.50
N LEU A 191 1.86 8.02 0.52
CA LEU A 191 0.97 9.13 0.88
C LEU A 191 -0.39 9.12 0.16
N GLY A 192 -0.39 8.78 -1.13
CA GLY A 192 -1.57 8.94 -1.99
C GLY A 192 -2.73 8.02 -1.68
N THR A 193 -2.49 6.91 -0.98
CA THR A 193 -3.58 6.01 -0.57
C THR A 193 -4.45 6.62 0.54
N PHE A 194 -3.93 7.60 1.29
CA PHE A 194 -4.67 8.24 2.39
C PHE A 194 -5.35 9.56 2.01
N ARG A 195 -5.08 10.10 0.81
CA ARG A 195 -5.71 11.33 0.35
C ARG A 195 -7.08 11.02 -0.26
N PRO A 196 -8.17 11.67 0.21
CA PRO A 196 -9.46 11.60 -0.47
C PRO A 196 -9.33 12.06 -1.93
N VAL A 197 -10.13 11.49 -2.83
CA VAL A 197 -10.29 12.06 -4.17
C VAL A 197 -11.14 13.32 -4.03
N GLU A 198 -10.50 14.48 -4.13
CA GLU A 198 -11.15 15.78 -3.96
C GLU A 198 -11.86 16.27 -5.22
N THR A 199 -11.51 15.74 -6.40
CA THR A 199 -12.04 16.19 -7.70
C THR A 199 -13.21 15.35 -8.19
N GLU A 200 -14.24 16.01 -8.73
CA GLU A 200 -15.36 15.33 -9.42
C GLU A 200 -15.00 14.92 -10.86
N ASP A 201 -14.07 15.64 -11.50
CA ASP A 201 -13.48 15.24 -12.77
C ASP A 201 -12.35 14.23 -12.53
N LEU A 202 -12.59 13.00 -12.96
CA LEU A 202 -11.66 11.88 -12.84
C LEU A 202 -10.66 11.81 -14.01
N SER A 203 -10.88 12.56 -15.09
CA SER A 203 -9.99 12.55 -16.27
C SER A 203 -8.58 13.07 -15.97
N GLN A 204 -8.46 13.91 -14.93
CA GLN A 204 -7.20 14.47 -14.42
C GLN A 204 -6.75 13.82 -13.11
N LEU A 205 -7.36 12.71 -12.69
CA LEU A 205 -6.96 12.05 -11.44
C LEU A 205 -5.52 11.57 -11.58
N GLN A 206 -4.62 12.12 -10.77
CA GLN A 206 -3.27 11.61 -10.60
C GLN A 206 -3.16 10.93 -9.25
N LEU A 207 -2.68 9.69 -9.26
CA LEU A 207 -2.25 9.02 -8.04
C LEU A 207 -0.78 9.34 -7.81
N HIS A 208 -0.41 9.55 -6.54
CA HIS A 208 0.98 9.64 -6.16
C HIS A 208 1.72 8.35 -6.50
N SER A 209 3.01 8.48 -6.77
CA SER A 209 3.85 7.34 -7.07
C SER A 209 3.88 6.34 -5.94
N GLU A 210 3.91 5.07 -6.32
CA GLU A 210 4.09 3.98 -5.39
C GLU A 210 5.32 3.19 -5.81
N TRP A 211 6.17 2.89 -4.84
CA TRP A 211 7.31 2.03 -5.07
C TRP A 211 6.85 0.57 -5.14
N VAL A 212 7.26 -0.13 -6.19
CA VAL A 212 6.95 -1.55 -6.37
C VAL A 212 8.20 -2.38 -6.65
N GLU A 213 8.12 -3.65 -6.29
CA GLU A 213 9.04 -4.70 -6.70
C GLU A 213 8.24 -5.87 -7.29
N VAL A 214 8.49 -6.13 -8.57
CA VAL A 214 8.05 -7.32 -9.30
C VAL A 214 9.32 -8.10 -9.64
N SER A 215 9.50 -9.22 -8.96
CA SER A 215 10.70 -10.06 -9.12
C SER A 215 10.65 -10.91 -10.41
N PRO A 216 11.80 -11.36 -10.92
CA PRO A 216 11.82 -12.34 -12.03
C PRO A 216 11.00 -13.61 -11.73
N GLN A 217 10.97 -14.05 -10.47
CA GLN A 217 10.20 -15.21 -10.03
C GLN A 217 8.70 -14.97 -10.16
N LEU A 218 8.20 -13.78 -9.81
CA LEU A 218 6.80 -13.44 -9.99
C LEU A 218 6.42 -13.40 -11.48
N VAL A 219 7.28 -12.85 -12.34
CA VAL A 219 7.06 -12.84 -13.80
C VAL A 219 6.93 -14.27 -14.33
N GLN A 220 7.87 -15.14 -13.98
CA GLN A 220 7.85 -16.54 -14.37
C GLN A 220 6.60 -17.28 -13.85
N ALA A 221 6.18 -17.01 -12.62
CA ALA A 221 4.96 -17.60 -12.06
C ALA A 221 3.70 -17.16 -12.84
N VAL A 222 3.61 -15.88 -13.22
CA VAL A 222 2.51 -15.35 -14.04
C VAL A 222 2.51 -15.99 -15.43
N GLU A 223 3.66 -16.10 -16.08
CA GLU A 223 3.81 -16.72 -17.40
C GLU A 223 3.44 -18.21 -17.36
N ALA A 224 3.95 -18.95 -16.37
CA ALA A 224 3.62 -20.37 -16.17
C ALA A 224 2.12 -20.57 -15.89
N CYS A 225 1.51 -19.66 -15.12
CA CYS A 225 0.06 -19.64 -14.88
C CYS A 225 -0.74 -19.49 -16.16
N ARG A 226 -0.34 -18.56 -17.03
CA ARG A 226 -1.00 -18.36 -18.32
C ARG A 226 -0.81 -19.55 -19.25
N ALA A 227 0.41 -20.09 -19.32
CA ALA A 227 0.75 -21.20 -20.22
C ALA A 227 -0.08 -22.46 -19.95
N ARG A 228 -0.42 -22.72 -18.69
CA ARG A 228 -1.30 -23.84 -18.28
C ARG A 228 -2.80 -23.51 -18.27
N GLY A 229 -3.18 -22.30 -18.69
CA GLY A 229 -4.58 -21.85 -18.70
C GLY A 229 -5.15 -21.49 -17.32
N GLY A 230 -4.30 -21.35 -16.31
CA GLY A 230 -4.69 -20.90 -14.96
C GLY A 230 -5.01 -19.40 -14.93
N ARG A 231 -5.63 -18.95 -13.84
CA ARG A 231 -6.09 -17.57 -13.67
C ARG A 231 -5.21 -16.85 -12.65
N VAL A 232 -4.82 -15.61 -12.96
CA VAL A 232 -4.08 -14.76 -12.00
C VAL A 232 -5.07 -13.99 -11.13
N ILE A 233 -5.07 -14.28 -9.84
CA ILE A 233 -5.98 -13.72 -8.84
C ILE A 233 -5.18 -12.83 -7.89
N ALA A 234 -5.57 -11.57 -7.75
CA ALA A 234 -4.92 -10.63 -6.84
C ALA A 234 -5.59 -10.63 -5.45
N VAL A 235 -4.79 -10.51 -4.40
CA VAL A 235 -5.26 -10.26 -3.04
C VAL A 235 -4.96 -8.81 -2.67
N GLY A 236 -5.99 -7.99 -2.72
CA GLY A 236 -5.94 -6.56 -2.46
C GLY A 236 -5.64 -5.72 -3.69
N THR A 237 -6.17 -4.50 -3.69
CA THR A 237 -5.97 -3.50 -4.75
C THR A 237 -4.52 -3.09 -4.93
N THR A 238 -3.68 -3.21 -3.90
CA THR A 238 -2.22 -2.98 -4.00
C THR A 238 -1.56 -3.99 -4.92
N SER A 239 -1.93 -5.27 -4.83
CA SER A 239 -1.40 -6.31 -5.73
C SER A 239 -1.86 -6.09 -7.16
N VAL A 240 -3.11 -5.63 -7.35
CA VAL A 240 -3.60 -5.23 -8.67
C VAL A 240 -2.76 -4.10 -9.25
N ARG A 241 -2.59 -3.00 -8.51
CA ARG A 241 -1.82 -1.84 -8.99
C ARG A 241 -0.37 -2.21 -9.29
N SER A 242 0.26 -3.05 -8.48
CA SER A 242 1.63 -3.52 -8.74
C SER A 242 1.73 -4.25 -10.09
N LEU A 243 0.92 -5.29 -10.28
CA LEU A 243 0.94 -6.11 -11.50
C LEU A 243 0.57 -5.31 -12.74
N GLU A 244 -0.51 -4.54 -12.67
CA GLU A 244 -1.03 -3.79 -13.82
C GLU A 244 -0.13 -2.60 -14.19
N ALA A 245 0.48 -1.93 -13.20
CA ALA A 245 1.36 -0.80 -13.48
C ALA A 245 2.66 -1.25 -14.13
N VAL A 246 3.25 -2.35 -13.65
CA VAL A 246 4.42 -2.96 -14.27
C VAL A 246 4.07 -3.47 -15.67
N ALA A 247 2.93 -4.16 -15.84
CA ALA A 247 2.51 -4.58 -17.17
C ALA A 247 2.33 -3.39 -18.13
N GLN A 248 1.69 -2.31 -17.69
CA GLN A 248 1.52 -1.11 -18.52
C GLN A 248 2.86 -0.46 -18.90
N LEU A 249 3.79 -0.35 -17.93
CA LEU A 249 5.12 0.20 -18.15
C LEU A 249 5.88 -0.55 -19.25
N HIS A 250 5.63 -1.86 -19.35
CA HIS A 250 6.27 -2.76 -20.31
C HIS A 250 5.35 -3.16 -21.48
N GLY A 251 4.45 -2.26 -21.90
CA GLY A 251 3.67 -2.43 -23.13
C GLY A 251 2.60 -3.53 -23.07
N GLY A 252 2.13 -3.87 -21.87
CA GLY A 252 1.14 -4.92 -21.60
C GLY A 252 1.73 -6.25 -21.16
N ALA A 253 3.06 -6.40 -21.14
CA ALA A 253 3.73 -7.62 -20.69
C ALA A 253 4.31 -7.46 -19.29
N MET A 254 4.34 -8.53 -18.50
CA MET A 254 5.05 -8.54 -17.23
C MET A 254 6.56 -8.56 -17.48
N ALA A 255 7.31 -7.76 -16.72
CA ALA A 255 8.77 -7.79 -16.70
C ALA A 255 9.28 -7.50 -15.28
N PRO A 256 10.50 -7.95 -14.92
CA PRO A 256 11.07 -7.59 -13.63
C PRO A 256 11.20 -6.09 -13.51
N HIS A 257 10.73 -5.53 -12.40
CA HIS A 257 10.74 -4.09 -12.18
C HIS A 257 10.93 -3.77 -10.70
N THR A 258 11.74 -2.74 -10.43
CA THR A 258 11.92 -2.17 -9.09
C THR A 258 11.95 -0.67 -9.23
N GLY A 259 11.02 0.03 -8.59
CA GLY A 259 10.97 1.48 -8.67
C GLY A 259 9.56 2.07 -8.58
N PRO A 260 9.46 3.39 -8.82
CA PRO A 260 8.20 4.10 -8.79
C PRO A 260 7.31 3.69 -9.98
N VAL A 261 6.03 3.48 -9.71
CA VAL A 261 5.00 3.34 -10.73
C VAL A 261 3.84 4.30 -10.46
N ASN A 262 3.25 4.77 -11.56
CA ASN A 262 2.11 5.68 -11.55
C ASN A 262 1.02 5.07 -12.43
N LEU A 263 0.04 4.41 -11.83
CA LEU A 263 -1.11 3.86 -12.56
C LEU A 263 -2.41 4.26 -11.88
N VAL A 264 -3.32 4.81 -12.70
CA VAL A 264 -4.70 5.09 -12.31
C VAL A 264 -5.61 4.11 -13.05
N ILE A 265 -6.22 3.20 -12.30
CA ILE A 265 -7.20 2.24 -12.83
C ILE A 265 -8.60 2.85 -12.65
N GLN A 266 -9.27 3.11 -13.76
CA GLN A 266 -10.60 3.71 -13.81
C GLN A 266 -11.50 3.00 -14.83
N PRO A 267 -12.84 3.19 -14.80
CA PRO A 267 -13.73 2.58 -15.76
C PRO A 267 -13.28 2.75 -17.22
N GLY A 268 -13.27 1.65 -17.97
CA GLY A 268 -12.70 1.58 -19.32
C GLY A 268 -11.26 1.06 -19.36
N TYR A 269 -10.60 0.91 -18.20
CA TYR A 269 -9.30 0.25 -18.12
C TYR A 269 -9.39 -1.22 -18.53
N ARG A 270 -8.39 -1.67 -19.26
CA ARG A 270 -8.23 -3.06 -19.66
C ARG A 270 -7.08 -3.68 -18.91
N PHE A 271 -7.41 -4.63 -18.05
CA PHE A 271 -6.44 -5.36 -17.25
C PHE A 271 -5.60 -6.23 -18.16
N GLN A 272 -4.30 -6.24 -17.92
CA GLN A 272 -3.31 -7.01 -18.66
C GLN A 272 -2.97 -8.31 -17.92
N VAL A 273 -3.15 -8.34 -16.60
CA VAL A 273 -2.71 -9.46 -15.74
C VAL A 273 -3.83 -10.04 -14.92
N VAL A 274 -4.51 -9.22 -14.14
CA VAL A 274 -5.44 -9.65 -13.11
C VAL A 274 -6.76 -10.12 -13.72
N GLN A 275 -7.19 -11.31 -13.31
CA GLN A 275 -8.45 -11.92 -13.75
C GLN A 275 -9.45 -12.06 -12.61
N GLY A 276 -9.06 -11.91 -11.35
CA GLY A 276 -9.97 -11.92 -10.20
C GLY A 276 -9.35 -11.18 -9.02
N LEU A 277 -10.18 -10.80 -8.04
CA LEU A 277 -9.76 -9.94 -6.93
C LEU A 277 -10.46 -10.33 -5.63
N LEU A 278 -9.67 -10.56 -4.58
CA LEU A 278 -10.14 -10.48 -3.19
C LEU A 278 -9.80 -9.10 -2.63
N THR A 279 -10.78 -8.33 -2.16
CA THR A 279 -10.54 -6.99 -1.59
C THR A 279 -11.51 -6.68 -0.44
N ASN A 280 -11.28 -5.61 0.32
CA ASN A 280 -12.23 -5.12 1.33
C ASN A 280 -13.37 -4.30 0.69
N PHE A 281 -14.36 -3.93 1.50
CA PHE A 281 -15.26 -2.82 1.17
C PHE A 281 -14.58 -1.47 1.43
N HIS A 282 -14.45 -0.68 0.37
CA HIS A 282 -13.79 0.63 0.35
C HIS A 282 -14.75 1.79 0.61
N LEU A 283 -14.19 2.91 1.10
CA LEU A 283 -14.91 4.17 1.30
C LEU A 283 -15.52 4.71 -0.01
N PRO A 284 -16.70 5.36 0.05
CA PRO A 284 -17.21 6.15 -1.05
C PRO A 284 -16.19 7.20 -1.50
N LYS A 285 -16.17 7.51 -2.81
CA LYS A 285 -15.25 8.50 -3.41
C LYS A 285 -13.76 8.18 -3.19
N SER A 286 -13.39 6.89 -3.09
CA SER A 286 -11.99 6.47 -3.07
C SER A 286 -11.51 5.99 -4.44
N SER A 287 -10.23 6.18 -4.73
CA SER A 287 -9.58 5.63 -5.92
C SER A 287 -9.66 4.10 -5.99
N LEU A 288 -9.68 3.43 -4.82
CA LEU A 288 -9.87 1.98 -4.73
C LEU A 288 -11.24 1.54 -5.27
N LEU A 289 -12.29 2.34 -5.03
CA LEU A 289 -13.62 2.07 -5.56
C LEU A 289 -13.68 2.24 -7.09
N LEU A 290 -12.91 3.18 -7.65
CA LEU A 290 -12.77 3.34 -9.11
C LEU A 290 -12.12 2.12 -9.75
N LEU A 291 -11.07 1.58 -9.14
CA LEU A 291 -10.42 0.35 -9.59
C LEU A 291 -11.40 -0.82 -9.62
N VAL A 292 -12.16 -1.03 -8.53
CA VAL A 292 -13.18 -2.08 -8.50
C VAL A 292 -14.26 -1.82 -9.56
N SER A 293 -14.70 -0.57 -9.71
CA SER A 293 -15.67 -0.19 -10.74
C SER A 293 -15.16 -0.44 -12.16
N ALA A 294 -13.86 -0.33 -12.40
CA ALA A 294 -13.24 -0.68 -13.69
C ALA A 294 -13.32 -2.18 -13.98
N LEU A 295 -13.23 -3.00 -12.92
CA LEU A 295 -13.22 -4.46 -13.04
C LEU A 295 -14.61 -5.05 -13.26
N ILE A 296 -15.62 -4.59 -12.49
CA ILE A 296 -16.97 -5.19 -12.50
C ILE A 296 -18.08 -4.28 -13.02
N GLY A 297 -17.77 -3.02 -13.32
CA GLY A 297 -18.73 -2.02 -13.76
C GLY A 297 -19.43 -1.31 -12.61
N ARG A 298 -19.79 -0.05 -12.85
CA ARG A 298 -20.36 0.84 -11.83
C ARG A 298 -21.68 0.32 -11.25
N GLN A 299 -22.61 -0.12 -12.11
CA GLN A 299 -23.94 -0.55 -11.64
C GLN A 299 -23.84 -1.76 -10.70
N ARG A 300 -23.11 -2.80 -11.13
CA ARG A 300 -22.88 -4.00 -10.32
C ARG A 300 -22.21 -3.69 -8.99
N LEU A 301 -21.25 -2.77 -8.99
CA LEU A 301 -20.58 -2.33 -7.76
C LEU A 301 -21.55 -1.65 -6.79
N LEU A 302 -22.42 -0.76 -7.29
CA LEU A 302 -23.43 -0.08 -6.46
C LEU A 302 -24.46 -1.07 -5.91
N ASP A 303 -24.94 -2.01 -6.73
CA ASP A 303 -25.89 -3.04 -6.31
C ASP A 303 -25.28 -3.92 -5.21
N LEU A 304 -24.01 -4.32 -5.38
CA LEU A 304 -23.26 -5.09 -4.38
C LEU A 304 -23.11 -4.32 -3.06
N TYR A 305 -22.80 -3.02 -3.12
CA TYR A 305 -22.68 -2.18 -1.93
C TYR A 305 -24.02 -1.97 -1.23
N ALA A 306 -25.11 -1.80 -1.98
CA ALA A 306 -26.46 -1.69 -1.42
C ALA A 306 -26.84 -2.97 -0.67
N GLU A 307 -26.55 -4.14 -1.25
CA GLU A 307 -26.79 -5.43 -0.60
C GLU A 307 -25.92 -5.61 0.65
N ALA A 308 -24.64 -5.24 0.58
CA ALA A 308 -23.73 -5.31 1.73
C ALA A 308 -24.20 -4.45 2.90
N ILE A 309 -24.69 -3.23 2.61
CA ILE A 309 -25.29 -2.35 3.63
C ILE A 309 -26.58 -2.97 4.20
N ALA A 310 -27.47 -3.47 3.34
CA ALA A 310 -28.73 -4.08 3.76
C ALA A 310 -28.52 -5.33 4.63
N ARG A 311 -27.40 -6.04 4.44
CA ARG A 311 -27.00 -7.22 5.22
C ARG A 311 -26.03 -6.92 6.37
N GLU A 312 -25.78 -5.65 6.66
CA GLU A 312 -24.92 -5.21 7.76
C GLU A 312 -23.47 -5.76 7.69
N TYR A 313 -22.94 -5.90 6.47
CA TYR A 313 -21.53 -6.20 6.29
C TYR A 313 -20.67 -5.09 6.93
N ARG A 314 -19.53 -5.49 7.47
CA ARG A 314 -18.55 -4.58 8.07
C ARG A 314 -17.64 -4.04 6.98
N PHE A 315 -17.34 -2.75 7.01
CA PHE A 315 -16.53 -2.07 5.99
C PHE A 315 -15.11 -1.80 6.49
N PHE A 316 -14.22 -1.34 5.60
CA PHE A 316 -12.84 -0.92 5.89
C PHE A 316 -11.86 -2.06 6.20
N SER A 317 -10.71 -1.70 6.79
CA SER A 317 -9.55 -2.59 6.96
C SER A 317 -9.82 -3.88 7.71
N TYR A 318 -10.63 -3.81 8.78
CA TYR A 318 -10.99 -4.95 9.61
C TYR A 318 -12.43 -5.43 9.39
N GLY A 319 -13.09 -4.89 8.36
CA GLY A 319 -14.41 -5.32 7.94
C GLY A 319 -14.37 -6.62 7.17
N ASP A 320 -15.44 -6.93 6.45
CA ASP A 320 -15.57 -8.12 5.63
C ASP A 320 -14.83 -7.97 4.28
N ALA A 321 -14.73 -9.08 3.55
CA ALA A 321 -14.11 -9.15 2.23
C ALA A 321 -15.14 -9.31 1.12
N MET A 322 -14.76 -8.83 -0.05
CA MET A 322 -15.45 -8.97 -1.33
C MET A 322 -14.61 -9.85 -2.25
N TRP A 323 -15.23 -10.91 -2.77
CA TRP A 323 -14.66 -11.78 -3.81
C TRP A 323 -15.21 -11.39 -5.17
N ILE A 324 -14.32 -11.10 -6.11
CA ILE A 324 -14.63 -10.85 -7.51
C ILE A 324 -14.07 -12.01 -8.32
N ALA A 325 -14.94 -12.97 -8.61
CA ALA A 325 -14.60 -14.13 -9.42
C ALA A 325 -14.24 -13.72 -10.87
N PRO A 326 -13.38 -14.49 -11.56
CA PRO A 326 -13.05 -14.21 -12.96
C PRO A 326 -14.24 -14.15 -13.92
N ALA A 327 -15.31 -14.87 -13.63
CA ALA A 327 -16.56 -14.79 -14.39
C ALA A 327 -17.29 -13.45 -14.22
N ALA A 328 -17.10 -12.76 -13.09
CA ALA A 328 -17.73 -11.47 -12.78
C ALA A 328 -17.01 -10.27 -13.41
N VAL A 329 -15.75 -10.44 -13.85
CA VAL A 329 -14.99 -9.39 -14.54
C VAL A 329 -15.63 -9.08 -15.90
N LEU A 330 -15.80 -7.80 -16.20
CA LEU A 330 -16.35 -7.30 -17.46
C LEU A 330 -15.56 -7.85 -18.66
N ALA A 331 -16.24 -8.31 -19.71
CA ALA A 331 -15.59 -8.90 -20.87
C ALA A 331 -14.56 -7.97 -21.52
N GLN A 332 -14.86 -6.68 -21.62
CA GLN A 332 -13.97 -5.65 -22.16
C GLN A 332 -12.78 -5.30 -21.23
N ALA A 333 -12.89 -5.62 -19.94
CA ALA A 333 -11.84 -5.37 -18.96
C ALA A 333 -10.84 -6.52 -18.85
N ARG A 334 -11.16 -7.72 -19.37
CA ARG A 334 -10.31 -8.91 -19.24
C ARG A 334 -9.02 -8.80 -20.06
N PRO A 335 -7.92 -9.44 -19.59
CA PRO A 335 -6.71 -9.64 -20.38
C PRO A 335 -6.97 -10.33 -21.72
N MET A 336 -6.13 -10.02 -22.73
CA MET A 336 -6.08 -10.87 -23.93
C MET A 336 -5.53 -12.24 -23.54
N ARG A 337 -6.16 -13.28 -24.09
CA ARG A 337 -5.60 -14.64 -24.06
C ARG A 337 -4.41 -14.74 -25.00
#